data_AF-A0A1V4Z6W7-F1
#
_entry.id   AF-A0A1V4Z6W7-F1
#
_cell.length_a   1.000
_cell.length_b   1.000
_cell.length_c   1.000
_cell.angle_alpha   90.00
_cell.angle_beta   90.00
_cell.angle_gamma   90.00
#
_symmetry.space_group_name_H-M   'P 1'
#
loop_
_entity.id
_entity.type
_entity.pdbx_description
1 polymer ?
#
loop_
_entity_poly.entity_id
_entity_poly.type
_entity_poly.pdbx_seq_one_letter_code
_entity_poly.pdbx_strand_id
1 'polypeptide(L)'
;MVDKEEAKEKIEDIKQTATLKKEEAKEKAEDIKQTATLKKEEAKEKAEDIKQSAAEKKEEMEEGVEKTRTQAEKMLNDIVSTIRSRQEDFSKAITDYTTALEKPLADIIDTDKEIIIKTDLPGVKKGDVEVNLTEDSVEIMAKFEEEYSEEDVDYIRRERNYGQTRKFIALPSKVKVKDVTAKFENSILTINLPKVEGEKFKVDIK
;
A
#
# COMPACT_ATOMS: atom_id res chain seq x y z
N MET A 1 -35.20 -38.37 -64.21
CA MET A 1 -35.99 -37.56 -65.17
C MET A 1 -36.73 -36.51 -64.35
N VAL A 2 -36.16 -35.33 -64.09
CA VAL A 2 -36.97 -34.19 -63.63
C VAL A 2 -36.47 -32.82 -64.16
N ASP A 3 -35.20 -32.63 -64.57
CA ASP A 3 -34.66 -31.27 -64.87
C ASP A 3 -34.87 -30.68 -66.29
N LYS A 4 -36.08 -30.44 -66.82
CA LYS A 4 -36.16 -29.83 -68.18
C LYS A 4 -37.30 -28.88 -68.52
N GLU A 5 -38.43 -28.94 -67.84
CA GLU A 5 -39.55 -28.05 -68.18
C GLU A 5 -39.27 -26.57 -67.88
N GLU A 6 -38.15 -26.34 -67.23
CA GLU A 6 -37.72 -25.06 -66.74
C GLU A 6 -37.13 -24.11 -67.80
N ALA A 7 -36.85 -24.55 -69.03
CA ALA A 7 -35.99 -23.75 -69.91
C ALA A 7 -36.69 -22.59 -70.64
N LYS A 8 -38.01 -22.65 -70.83
CA LYS A 8 -38.66 -21.91 -71.92
C LYS A 8 -39.48 -20.71 -71.52
N GLU A 9 -39.94 -20.70 -70.30
CA GLU A 9 -40.44 -19.47 -69.68
C GLU A 9 -39.39 -18.33 -69.73
N LYS A 10 -38.12 -18.61 -70.02
CA LYS A 10 -36.99 -17.67 -69.86
C LYS A 10 -36.91 -16.44 -70.78
N ILE A 11 -37.75 -16.28 -71.81
CA ILE A 11 -37.48 -15.27 -72.86
C ILE A 11 -38.50 -14.13 -72.93
N GLU A 12 -39.79 -14.40 -72.76
CA GLU A 12 -40.83 -13.37 -72.91
C GLU A 12 -40.76 -12.30 -71.81
N ASP A 13 -40.11 -12.66 -70.70
CA ASP A 13 -39.74 -11.80 -69.59
C ASP A 13 -38.82 -10.62 -69.96
N ILE A 14 -38.13 -10.62 -71.11
CA ILE A 14 -37.02 -9.68 -71.42
C ILE A 14 -37.48 -8.30 -71.93
N LYS A 15 -38.68 -8.19 -72.51
CA LYS A 15 -39.09 -6.96 -73.20
C LYS A 15 -39.98 -6.06 -72.36
N GLN A 16 -40.89 -6.61 -71.58
CA GLN A 16 -41.59 -5.84 -70.55
C GLN A 16 -40.58 -5.21 -69.57
N THR A 17 -39.38 -5.78 -69.45
CA THR A 17 -38.28 -5.27 -68.64
C THR A 17 -37.69 -3.93 -69.09
N ALA A 18 -37.87 -3.45 -70.33
CA ALA A 18 -37.09 -2.29 -70.81
C ALA A 18 -37.72 -0.95 -70.46
N THR A 19 -39.04 -0.82 -70.58
CA THR A 19 -39.70 0.48 -70.50
C THR A 19 -40.11 0.81 -69.06
N LEU A 20 -40.43 -0.24 -68.29
CA LEU A 20 -40.47 -0.21 -66.83
C LEU A 20 -39.21 0.45 -66.26
N LYS A 21 -38.02 0.21 -66.86
CA LYS A 21 -36.76 0.82 -66.39
C LYS A 21 -36.67 2.34 -66.52
N LYS A 22 -37.47 3.00 -67.37
CA LYS A 22 -37.32 4.45 -67.62
C LYS A 22 -38.14 5.29 -66.64
N GLU A 23 -39.37 4.90 -66.33
CA GLU A 23 -40.15 5.55 -65.26
C GLU A 23 -39.53 5.27 -63.90
N GLU A 24 -39.07 4.02 -63.70
CA GLU A 24 -38.25 3.67 -62.55
C GLU A 24 -37.08 4.64 -62.34
N ALA A 25 -36.39 5.06 -63.41
CA ALA A 25 -35.21 5.93 -63.26
C ALA A 25 -35.55 7.34 -62.75
N LYS A 26 -36.75 7.85 -63.02
CA LYS A 26 -37.16 9.21 -62.65
C LYS A 26 -37.74 9.26 -61.24
N GLU A 27 -38.55 8.26 -60.89
CA GLU A 27 -39.01 8.02 -59.53
C GLU A 27 -37.82 7.80 -58.58
N LYS A 28 -36.85 6.98 -59.00
CA LYS A 28 -35.57 6.79 -58.28
C LYS A 28 -34.84 8.10 -58.02
N ALA A 29 -34.90 9.10 -58.90
CA ALA A 29 -34.15 10.34 -58.71
C ALA A 29 -34.79 11.29 -57.67
N GLU A 30 -36.12 11.37 -57.59
CA GLU A 30 -36.82 12.13 -56.55
C GLU A 30 -36.75 11.41 -55.20
N ASP A 31 -36.89 10.08 -55.21
CA ASP A 31 -36.69 9.24 -54.03
C ASP A 31 -35.30 9.42 -53.44
N ILE A 32 -34.26 9.49 -54.27
CA ILE A 32 -32.88 9.72 -53.80
C ILE A 32 -32.74 11.07 -53.11
N LYS A 33 -33.39 12.14 -53.59
CA LYS A 33 -33.32 13.47 -52.94
C LYS A 33 -34.09 13.52 -51.63
N GLN A 34 -35.29 12.94 -51.58
CA GLN A 34 -36.06 12.84 -50.34
C GLN A 34 -35.31 11.98 -49.32
N THR A 35 -34.77 10.83 -49.75
CA THR A 35 -33.95 9.95 -48.92
C THR A 35 -32.68 10.65 -48.41
N ALA A 36 -32.03 11.49 -49.22
CA ALA A 36 -30.84 12.23 -48.79
C ALA A 36 -31.16 13.32 -47.75
N THR A 37 -32.33 13.94 -47.85
CA THR A 37 -32.76 14.99 -46.90
C THR A 37 -33.19 14.37 -45.58
N LEU A 38 -33.98 13.29 -45.63
CA LEU A 38 -34.37 12.50 -44.46
C LEU A 38 -33.15 11.94 -43.73
N LYS A 39 -32.18 11.36 -44.45
CA LYS A 39 -30.93 10.87 -43.84
C LYS A 39 -30.10 11.96 -43.17
N LYS A 40 -30.17 13.20 -43.66
CA LYS A 40 -29.44 14.33 -43.06
C LYS A 40 -30.11 14.80 -41.76
N GLU A 41 -31.44 14.80 -41.70
CA GLU A 41 -32.19 15.11 -40.47
C GLU A 41 -32.06 13.98 -39.45
N GLU A 42 -32.21 12.71 -39.85
CA GLU A 42 -31.96 11.56 -38.98
C GLU A 42 -30.53 11.53 -38.44
N ALA A 43 -29.53 11.93 -39.24
CA ALA A 43 -28.14 12.01 -38.78
C ALA A 43 -27.93 13.14 -37.76
N LYS A 44 -28.68 14.24 -37.87
CA LYS A 44 -28.65 15.34 -36.89
C LYS A 44 -29.32 14.94 -35.59
N GLU A 45 -30.51 14.33 -35.66
CA GLU A 45 -31.25 13.85 -34.50
C GLU A 45 -30.44 12.80 -33.75
N LYS A 46 -29.88 11.81 -34.45
CA LYS A 46 -28.96 10.82 -33.85
C LYS A 46 -27.73 11.47 -33.23
N ALA A 47 -27.19 12.54 -33.83
CA ALA A 47 -26.04 13.25 -33.27
C ALA A 47 -26.40 14.05 -32.00
N GLU A 48 -27.62 14.57 -31.88
CA GLU A 48 -28.11 15.22 -30.66
C GLU A 48 -28.42 14.20 -29.56
N ASP A 49 -29.06 13.08 -29.88
CA ASP A 49 -29.31 11.99 -28.93
C ASP A 49 -28.01 11.39 -28.37
N ILE A 50 -26.99 11.22 -29.23
CA ILE A 50 -25.67 10.75 -28.79
C ILE A 50 -24.99 11.78 -27.88
N LYS A 51 -25.15 13.09 -28.15
CA LYS A 51 -24.60 14.14 -27.29
C LYS A 51 -25.30 14.21 -25.95
N GLN A 52 -26.62 14.09 -25.92
CA GLN A 52 -27.41 14.13 -24.70
C GLN A 52 -27.12 12.90 -23.83
N SER A 53 -27.13 11.70 -24.41
CA SER A 53 -26.78 10.47 -23.69
C SER A 53 -25.31 10.45 -23.24
N ALA A 54 -24.39 11.10 -23.95
CA ALA A 54 -23.01 11.26 -23.51
C ALA A 54 -22.87 12.26 -22.36
N ALA A 55 -23.68 13.33 -22.33
CA ALA A 55 -23.69 14.30 -21.24
C ALA A 55 -24.27 13.68 -19.96
N GLU A 56 -25.41 12.98 -20.06
CA GLU A 56 -26.03 12.28 -18.93
C GLU A 56 -25.12 11.20 -18.36
N LYS A 57 -24.48 10.38 -19.23
CA LYS A 57 -23.50 9.38 -18.78
C LYS A 57 -22.26 10.01 -18.15
N LYS A 58 -21.87 11.22 -18.59
CA LYS A 58 -20.72 11.93 -18.02
C LYS A 58 -21.06 12.48 -16.63
N GLU A 59 -22.24 13.06 -16.43
CA GLU A 59 -22.70 13.49 -15.10
C GLU A 59 -22.92 12.31 -14.14
N GLU A 60 -23.56 11.22 -14.59
CA GLU A 60 -23.71 10.00 -13.77
C GLU A 60 -22.35 9.36 -13.42
N MET A 61 -21.40 9.40 -14.35
CA MET A 61 -20.03 8.93 -14.11
C MET A 61 -19.26 9.87 -13.20
N GLU A 62 -19.43 11.20 -13.30
CA GLU A 62 -18.79 12.17 -12.41
C GLU A 62 -19.35 12.09 -10.98
N GLU A 63 -20.68 12.04 -10.80
CA GLU A 63 -21.30 11.81 -9.50
C GLU A 63 -20.96 10.43 -8.93
N GLY A 64 -20.95 9.40 -9.77
CA GLY A 64 -20.55 8.04 -9.41
C GLY A 64 -19.10 8.01 -8.94
N VAL A 65 -18.18 8.65 -9.67
CA VAL A 65 -16.76 8.75 -9.31
C VAL A 65 -16.57 9.59 -8.04
N GLU A 66 -17.34 10.65 -7.82
CA GLU A 66 -17.23 11.49 -6.61
C GLU A 66 -17.79 10.80 -5.36
N LYS A 67 -18.92 10.07 -5.49
CA LYS A 67 -19.48 9.21 -4.43
C LYS A 67 -18.54 8.04 -4.13
N THR A 68 -17.99 7.39 -5.15
CA THR A 68 -17.02 6.29 -4.99
C THR A 68 -15.70 6.79 -4.42
N ARG A 69 -15.26 8.00 -4.78
CA ARG A 69 -14.07 8.64 -4.22
C ARG A 69 -14.28 9.07 -2.77
N THR A 70 -15.43 9.63 -2.42
CA THR A 70 -15.75 10.02 -1.04
C THR A 70 -15.97 8.79 -0.16
N GLN A 71 -16.58 7.73 -0.69
CA GLN A 71 -16.76 6.46 -0.01
C GLN A 71 -15.42 5.71 0.13
N ALA A 72 -14.55 5.76 -0.88
CA ALA A 72 -13.19 5.24 -0.81
C ALA A 72 -12.32 6.07 0.13
N GLU A 73 -12.45 7.40 0.18
CA GLU A 73 -11.74 8.27 1.12
C GLU A 73 -12.23 8.04 2.56
N LYS A 74 -13.53 7.81 2.77
CA LYS A 74 -14.06 7.38 4.07
C LYS A 74 -13.59 5.99 4.45
N MET A 75 -13.64 5.02 3.54
CA MET A 75 -13.11 3.67 3.77
C MET A 75 -11.60 3.68 3.99
N LEU A 76 -10.84 4.51 3.28
CA LEU A 76 -9.40 4.67 3.47
C LEU A 76 -9.10 5.38 4.78
N ASN A 77 -9.89 6.38 5.19
CA ASN A 77 -9.74 7.01 6.50
C ASN A 77 -10.17 6.07 7.64
N ASP A 78 -11.16 5.21 7.42
CA ASP A 78 -11.59 4.17 8.36
C ASP A 78 -10.57 3.02 8.42
N ILE A 79 -9.95 2.65 7.29
CA ILE A 79 -8.86 1.69 7.22
C ILE A 79 -7.58 2.30 7.81
N VAL A 80 -7.26 3.56 7.56
CA VAL A 80 -6.10 4.27 8.12
C VAL A 80 -6.31 4.53 9.61
N SER A 81 -7.53 4.78 10.07
CA SER A 81 -7.84 4.94 11.51
C SER A 81 -7.90 3.59 12.23
N THR A 82 -8.38 2.52 11.58
CA THR A 82 -8.33 1.14 12.08
C THR A 82 -6.91 0.58 12.05
N ILE A 83 -6.10 0.96 11.06
CA ILE A 83 -4.66 0.71 11.02
C ILE A 83 -3.96 1.60 12.03
N ARG A 84 -4.40 2.82 12.34
CA ARG A 84 -3.85 3.67 13.42
C ARG A 84 -4.12 3.10 14.80
N SER A 85 -5.32 2.57 15.05
CA SER A 85 -5.68 1.93 16.32
C SER A 85 -5.09 0.52 16.46
N ARG A 86 -4.67 -0.12 15.35
CA ARG A 86 -3.82 -1.32 15.32
C ARG A 86 -2.33 -1.04 15.09
N GLN A 87 -1.93 0.22 14.87
CA GLN A 87 -0.57 0.60 14.46
C GLN A 87 0.35 0.60 15.65
N GLU A 88 -0.08 0.92 16.86
CA GLU A 88 0.81 0.78 18.01
C GLU A 88 1.25 -0.67 18.14
N ASP A 89 0.34 -1.64 18.12
CA ASP A 89 0.70 -3.06 18.22
C ASP A 89 1.43 -3.58 16.99
N PHE A 90 1.03 -3.18 15.77
CA PHE A 90 1.67 -3.65 14.53
C PHE A 90 3.01 -2.97 14.25
N SER A 91 3.13 -1.66 14.48
CA SER A 91 4.41 -0.95 14.39
C SER A 91 5.36 -1.41 15.49
N LYS A 92 4.86 -1.67 16.70
CA LYS A 92 5.64 -2.30 17.77
C LYS A 92 6.07 -3.70 17.37
N ALA A 93 5.19 -4.53 16.80
CA ALA A 93 5.56 -5.87 16.34
C ALA A 93 6.58 -5.85 15.19
N ILE A 94 6.48 -4.92 14.24
CA ILE A 94 7.49 -4.71 13.20
C ILE A 94 8.80 -4.20 13.80
N THR A 95 8.73 -3.22 14.70
CA THR A 95 9.91 -2.65 15.37
C THR A 95 10.61 -3.75 16.17
N ASP A 96 9.90 -4.47 17.04
CA ASP A 96 10.39 -5.60 17.83
C ASP A 96 11.04 -6.67 16.92
N TYR A 97 10.41 -6.99 15.78
CA TYR A 97 10.95 -7.95 14.80
C TYR A 97 12.24 -7.44 14.13
N THR A 98 12.28 -6.17 13.73
CA THR A 98 13.47 -5.57 13.11
C THR A 98 14.62 -5.36 14.10
N THR A 99 14.33 -4.96 15.34
CA THR A 99 15.29 -4.79 16.44
C THR A 99 15.84 -6.13 16.94
N ALA A 100 15.10 -7.24 16.80
CA ALA A 100 15.61 -8.59 17.08
C ALA A 100 16.70 -9.03 16.09
N LEU A 101 16.74 -8.47 14.88
CA LEU A 101 17.80 -8.70 13.89
C LEU A 101 19.03 -7.80 14.13
N GLU A 102 18.86 -6.73 14.91
CA GLU A 102 19.94 -5.81 15.26
C GLU A 102 20.74 -6.33 16.47
N LYS A 103 22.05 -6.47 16.27
CA LYS A 103 23.00 -6.66 17.36
C LYS A 103 23.27 -5.33 18.08
N PRO A 104 23.70 -5.37 19.36
CA PRO A 104 23.82 -6.57 20.20
C PRO A 104 22.45 -7.15 20.57
N LEU A 105 22.33 -8.47 20.77
CA LEU A 105 21.08 -9.04 21.27
C LEU A 105 20.86 -8.60 22.72
N ALA A 106 19.60 -8.36 23.08
CA ALA A 106 19.26 -7.88 24.41
C ALA A 106 17.96 -8.50 24.90
N ASP A 107 17.94 -8.89 26.16
CA ASP A 107 16.74 -9.28 26.88
C ASP A 107 16.15 -8.04 27.55
N ILE A 108 14.83 -7.88 27.43
CA ILE A 108 14.07 -6.80 28.06
C ILE A 108 13.07 -7.47 29.00
N ILE A 109 13.30 -7.31 30.29
CA ILE A 109 12.54 -7.98 31.35
C ILE A 109 11.67 -6.93 32.01
N ASP A 110 10.36 -7.14 31.97
CA ASP A 110 9.41 -6.28 32.65
C ASP A 110 9.02 -6.83 34.02
N THR A 111 9.09 -6.00 35.05
CA THR A 111 8.64 -6.33 36.41
C THR A 111 7.61 -5.30 36.90
N ASP A 112 7.00 -5.53 38.06
CA ASP A 112 6.05 -4.56 38.62
C ASP A 112 6.67 -3.18 38.92
N LYS A 113 7.98 -3.13 39.20
CA LYS A 113 8.67 -1.92 39.71
C LYS A 113 9.64 -1.30 38.72
N GLU A 114 10.23 -2.10 37.84
CA GLU A 114 11.31 -1.67 36.95
C GLU A 114 11.33 -2.49 35.66
N ILE A 115 11.97 -1.93 34.64
CA ILE A 115 12.37 -2.63 33.42
C ILE A 115 13.86 -2.94 33.55
N ILE A 116 14.27 -4.16 33.23
CA ILE A 116 15.68 -4.59 33.27
C ILE A 116 16.10 -4.95 31.85
N ILE A 117 17.15 -4.30 31.35
CA ILE A 117 17.74 -4.62 30.04
C ILE A 117 19.07 -5.34 30.27
N LYS A 118 19.26 -6.48 29.62
CA LYS A 118 20.53 -7.23 29.64
C LYS A 118 21.03 -7.45 28.24
N THR A 119 22.31 -7.18 27.99
CA THR A 119 22.93 -7.43 26.68
C THR A 119 24.35 -7.95 26.83
N ASP A 120 24.67 -8.97 26.02
CA ASP A 120 25.98 -9.60 26.00
C ASP A 120 26.90 -8.84 25.03
N LEU A 121 28.00 -8.31 25.55
CA LEU A 121 29.02 -7.55 24.83
C LEU A 121 30.42 -8.16 25.02
N PRO A 122 30.65 -9.40 24.56
CA PRO A 122 31.92 -10.09 24.74
C PRO A 122 33.05 -9.35 24.01
N GLY A 123 34.15 -9.11 24.73
CA GLY A 123 35.34 -8.43 24.19
C GLY A 123 35.23 -6.90 24.12
N VAL A 124 34.11 -6.29 24.52
CA VAL A 124 33.97 -4.83 24.62
C VAL A 124 34.51 -4.36 25.97
N LYS A 125 35.30 -3.27 25.97
CA LYS A 125 35.76 -2.64 27.21
C LYS A 125 34.66 -1.74 27.77
N LYS A 126 34.62 -1.56 29.09
CA LYS A 126 33.61 -0.69 29.72
C LYS A 126 33.60 0.74 29.17
N GLY A 127 34.77 1.30 28.83
CA GLY A 127 34.89 2.65 28.26
C GLY A 127 34.39 2.78 26.83
N ASP A 128 34.16 1.66 26.15
CA ASP A 128 33.68 1.58 24.76
C ASP A 128 32.16 1.29 24.70
N VAL A 129 31.46 1.39 25.83
CA VAL A 129 30.00 1.25 25.93
C VAL A 129 29.40 2.60 26.32
N GLU A 130 28.46 3.07 25.52
CA GLU A 130 27.68 4.28 25.79
C GLU A 130 26.20 3.92 25.88
N VAL A 131 25.52 4.49 26.89
CA VAL A 131 24.10 4.29 27.13
C VAL A 131 23.42 5.64 27.22
N ASN A 132 22.54 5.92 26.27
CA ASN A 132 21.70 7.11 26.26
C ASN A 132 20.26 6.72 26.57
N LEU A 133 19.53 7.55 27.30
CA LEU A 133 18.17 7.23 27.70
C LEU A 133 17.25 8.46 27.75
N THR A 134 15.98 8.22 27.43
CA THR A 134 14.85 9.13 27.62
C THR A 134 13.85 8.50 28.59
N GLU A 135 12.71 9.16 28.83
CA GLU A 135 11.65 8.57 29.67
C GLU A 135 11.06 7.28 29.08
N ASP A 136 11.17 7.09 27.77
CA ASP A 136 10.46 6.09 26.98
C ASP A 136 11.36 5.28 26.04
N SER A 137 12.68 5.50 26.05
CA SER A 137 13.61 4.76 25.21
C SER A 137 15.01 4.64 25.81
N VAL A 138 15.72 3.59 25.40
CA VAL A 138 17.13 3.34 25.70
C VAL A 138 17.87 3.08 24.41
N GLU A 139 19.03 3.72 24.28
CA GLU A 139 20.00 3.49 23.21
C GLU A 139 21.29 2.96 23.82
N ILE A 140 21.78 1.85 23.27
CA ILE A 140 23.04 1.21 23.67
C ILE A 140 23.97 1.26 22.46
N MET A 141 25.15 1.85 22.63
CA MET A 141 26.21 1.82 21.65
C MET A 141 27.41 1.07 22.22
N ALA A 142 28.03 0.23 21.40
CA ALA A 142 29.21 -0.52 21.78
C ALA A 142 30.22 -0.57 20.64
N LYS A 143 31.50 -0.44 20.97
CA LYS A 143 32.59 -0.59 19.99
C LYS A 143 33.37 -1.87 20.25
N PHE A 144 33.39 -2.73 19.25
CA PHE A 144 34.18 -3.96 19.23
C PHE A 144 35.50 -3.67 18.53
N GLU A 145 36.60 -3.70 19.28
CA GLU A 145 37.94 -3.53 18.72
C GLU A 145 38.29 -4.68 17.78
N GLU A 146 38.87 -4.34 16.65
CA GLU A 146 39.43 -5.30 15.71
C GLU A 146 40.92 -5.48 16.00
N GLU A 147 41.36 -6.73 16.09
CA GLU A 147 42.73 -7.08 16.48
C GLU A 147 43.72 -7.02 15.32
N TYR A 148 43.24 -7.22 14.08
CA TYR A 148 44.03 -7.23 12.86
C TYR A 148 43.32 -6.43 11.77
N SER A 149 44.03 -5.52 11.10
CA SER A 149 43.50 -4.88 9.89
C SER A 149 43.30 -5.93 8.79
N GLU A 150 42.36 -5.72 7.88
CA GLU A 150 42.16 -6.58 6.71
C GLU A 150 43.40 -6.64 5.81
N GLU A 151 44.28 -5.63 5.90
CA GLU A 151 45.57 -5.61 5.20
C GLU A 151 46.66 -6.45 5.89
N ASP A 152 46.49 -6.77 7.18
CA ASP A 152 47.50 -7.48 7.98
C ASP A 152 47.38 -9.00 7.88
N VAL A 153 46.17 -9.52 7.57
CA VAL A 153 45.85 -10.95 7.66
C VAL A 153 44.87 -11.41 6.59
N ASP A 154 45.10 -12.63 6.07
CA ASP A 154 44.11 -13.35 5.26
C ASP A 154 43.22 -14.20 6.18
N TYR A 155 41.99 -13.73 6.41
CA TYR A 155 41.01 -14.51 7.19
C TYR A 155 40.58 -15.77 6.43
N ILE A 156 40.82 -16.95 7.00
CA ILE A 156 40.22 -18.21 6.50
C ILE A 156 38.69 -18.21 6.71
N ARG A 157 38.23 -17.65 7.84
CA ARG A 157 36.80 -17.46 8.15
C ARG A 157 36.63 -16.37 9.21
N ARG A 158 35.65 -15.48 9.02
CA ARG A 158 35.31 -14.38 9.95
C ARG A 158 33.82 -14.39 10.25
N GLU A 159 33.46 -14.67 11.49
CA GLU A 159 32.06 -14.76 11.95
C GLU A 159 31.72 -13.75 13.05
N ARG A 160 32.74 -13.21 13.70
CA ARG A 160 32.61 -12.22 14.76
C ARG A 160 32.35 -10.85 14.14
N ASN A 161 31.48 -10.08 14.78
CA ASN A 161 31.23 -8.70 14.39
C ASN A 161 32.28 -7.79 15.06
N TYR A 162 32.85 -6.88 14.29
CA TYR A 162 33.77 -5.84 14.75
C TYR A 162 33.23 -4.45 14.36
N GLY A 163 33.79 -3.40 14.96
CA GLY A 163 33.36 -2.03 14.72
C GLY A 163 32.28 -1.56 15.70
N GLN A 164 31.56 -0.49 15.32
CA GLN A 164 30.54 0.10 16.17
C GLN A 164 29.17 -0.53 15.90
N THR A 165 28.46 -0.84 16.97
CA THR A 165 27.08 -1.30 16.93
C THR A 165 26.20 -0.39 17.78
N ARG A 166 24.92 -0.33 17.43
CA ARG A 166 23.91 0.49 18.08
C ARG A 166 22.63 -0.32 18.19
N LYS A 167 22.00 -0.27 19.35
CA LYS A 167 20.68 -0.83 19.58
C LYS A 167 19.77 0.21 20.20
N PHE A 168 18.62 0.39 19.57
CA PHE A 168 17.55 1.23 20.08
C PHE A 168 16.43 0.36 20.65
N ILE A 169 15.92 0.72 21.83
CA ILE A 169 14.89 -0.02 22.54
C ILE A 169 13.84 0.99 23.00
N ALA A 170 12.63 0.87 22.44
CA ALA A 170 11.46 1.56 22.97
C ALA A 170 10.96 0.85 24.23
N LEU A 171 10.66 1.62 25.28
CA LEU A 171 10.23 1.09 26.57
C LEU A 171 8.69 0.95 26.62
N PRO A 172 8.16 -0.13 27.23
CA PRO A 172 6.71 -0.34 27.36
C PRO A 172 6.06 0.60 28.39
N SER A 173 6.85 1.30 29.21
CA SER A 173 6.36 2.24 30.23
C SER A 173 7.40 3.31 30.52
N LYS A 174 6.94 4.47 31.00
CA LYS A 174 7.84 5.56 31.41
C LYS A 174 8.73 5.17 32.59
N VAL A 175 9.98 5.63 32.57
CA VAL A 175 10.98 5.34 33.62
C VAL A 175 11.52 6.62 34.28
N LYS A 176 11.96 6.49 35.53
CA LYS A 176 12.59 7.55 36.31
C LYS A 176 14.05 7.69 35.88
N VAL A 177 14.32 8.42 34.80
CA VAL A 177 15.64 8.63 34.17
C VAL A 177 16.77 8.88 35.18
N LYS A 178 16.53 9.68 36.22
CA LYS A 178 17.54 10.05 37.22
C LYS A 178 17.91 8.92 38.19
N ASP A 179 17.07 7.90 38.32
CA ASP A 179 17.22 6.79 39.26
C ASP A 179 17.75 5.51 38.57
N VAL A 180 18.06 5.60 37.27
CA VAL A 180 18.56 4.49 36.46
C VAL A 180 19.96 4.10 36.91
N THR A 181 20.22 2.79 36.96
CA THR A 181 21.54 2.24 37.25
C THR A 181 22.00 1.30 36.15
N ALA A 182 23.30 1.30 35.86
CA ALA A 182 23.90 0.40 34.89
C ALA A 182 25.15 -0.27 35.48
N LYS A 183 25.30 -1.57 35.20
CA LYS A 183 26.47 -2.37 35.57
C LYS A 183 26.99 -3.13 34.35
N PHE A 184 28.31 -3.21 34.22
CA PHE A 184 28.97 -3.98 33.18
C PHE A 184 29.97 -4.93 33.84
N GLU A 185 29.61 -6.20 33.93
CA GLU A 185 30.38 -7.24 34.62
C GLU A 185 30.31 -8.53 33.81
N ASN A 186 31.43 -9.27 33.71
CA ASN A 186 31.51 -10.52 32.96
C ASN A 186 31.00 -10.41 31.51
N SER A 187 31.29 -9.27 30.85
CA SER A 187 30.83 -8.94 29.49
C SER A 187 29.31 -8.78 29.33
N ILE A 188 28.55 -8.66 30.42
CA ILE A 188 27.11 -8.42 30.38
C ILE A 188 26.83 -7.00 30.87
N LEU A 189 26.17 -6.20 30.02
CA LEU A 189 25.61 -4.92 30.42
C LEU A 189 24.21 -5.15 30.98
N THR A 190 23.99 -4.75 32.23
CA THR A 190 22.68 -4.76 32.89
C THR A 190 22.27 -3.33 33.21
N ILE A 191 21.11 -2.90 32.72
CA ILE A 191 20.53 -1.58 32.97
C ILE A 191 19.21 -1.79 33.73
N ASN A 192 19.08 -1.21 34.92
CA ASN A 192 17.86 -1.23 35.71
C ASN A 192 17.17 0.13 35.61
N LEU A 193 15.92 0.11 35.14
CA LEU A 193 15.13 1.30 34.82
C LEU A 193 13.87 1.33 35.69
N PRO A 194 13.89 2.02 36.85
CA PRO A 194 12.73 2.12 37.72
C PRO A 194 11.55 2.77 36.99
N LYS A 195 10.37 2.16 37.07
CA LYS A 195 9.16 2.70 36.43
C LYS A 195 8.67 3.94 37.16
N VAL A 196 8.04 4.85 36.41
CA VAL A 196 7.20 5.89 37.01
C VAL A 196 5.93 5.21 37.53
N GLU A 197 5.61 5.38 38.81
CA GLU A 197 4.35 4.85 39.35
C GLU A 197 3.17 5.54 38.65
N GLY A 198 2.29 4.74 38.04
CA GLY A 198 1.08 5.25 37.42
C GLY A 198 0.04 5.56 38.50
N GLU A 199 -0.44 6.80 38.56
CA GLU A 199 -1.58 7.16 39.38
C GLU A 199 -2.84 6.43 38.86
N LYS A 200 -3.40 5.54 39.69
CA LYS A 200 -4.66 4.86 39.39
C LYS A 200 -5.81 5.75 39.84
N PHE A 201 -6.56 6.28 38.89
CA PHE A 201 -7.79 7.01 39.18
C PHE A 201 -8.99 6.07 39.10
N LYS A 202 -9.82 6.09 40.15
CA LYS A 202 -11.12 5.45 40.10
C LYS A 202 -12.08 6.38 39.37
N VAL A 203 -12.72 5.89 38.31
CA VAL A 203 -13.79 6.60 37.61
C VAL A 203 -15.12 6.04 38.09
N ASP A 204 -15.98 6.88 38.67
CA ASP A 204 -17.33 6.48 39.05
C ASP A 204 -18.25 6.49 37.82
N ILE A 205 -19.01 5.41 37.64
CA ILE A 205 -20.01 5.25 36.56
C ILE A 205 -21.30 5.95 37.02
N LYS A 206 -21.83 6.86 36.19
CA LYS A 206 -23.09 7.58 36.44
C LYS A 206 -24.29 6.82 35.91
#